data_AF-F1ZDQ1-F1
#
_entry.id   AF-F1ZDQ1-F1
#
_cell.length_a   1.000
_cell.length_b   1.000
_cell.length_c   1.000
_cell.angle_alpha   90.00
_cell.angle_beta   90.00
_cell.angle_gamma   90.00
#
_symmetry.space_group_name_H-M   'P 1'
#
loop_
_entity.id
_entity.type
_entity.pdbx_description
1 polymer ?
#
loop_
_entity_poly.entity_id
_entity_poly.type
_entity_poly.pdbx_seq_one_letter_code
_entity_poly.pdbx_strand_id
1 'polypeptide(L)'
;MTDRTRSRGCRPEPSGVGEACIFGVSFDGRRLMTRIGLVGGAALAVALASCAPKAPPPPPAPPPPPVAVIPARPTPPDGAAPTIVPPPVEADGTRDSVNRKISTNQYVWNLRSAYTVAALNCHDPRNAGILPHYGAFLKRNVKELKTVYGEMDHEFRKKFGRNGEVMRDDYLTTLYNHYALPPTMSQFCDVIDKVMVDGEAVPTSELGTYALASVPKIEKIFDDFYDRYDKYRNALAEWEEKYGQGGRVKIEPLADQPPVASSPPLAAAGPIGSR
;
A
#
# COMPACT_ATOMS: atom_id res chain seq x y z
N MET A 1 1.28 -4.18 -52.82
CA MET A 1 1.40 -3.95 -51.36
C MET A 1 1.08 -2.48 -51.12
N THR A 2 0.10 -2.09 -50.31
CA THR A 2 -0.75 -2.86 -49.37
C THR A 2 -2.16 -2.29 -49.32
N ASP A 3 -3.14 -3.14 -49.00
CA ASP A 3 -4.57 -2.82 -48.94
C ASP A 3 -4.91 -1.83 -47.81
N ARG A 4 -5.99 -1.05 -47.99
CA ARG A 4 -6.51 -0.07 -47.03
C ARG A 4 -8.00 -0.37 -46.77
N THR A 5 -8.27 -1.34 -45.91
CA THR A 5 -9.64 -1.66 -45.48
C THR A 5 -9.96 -1.06 -44.09
N ARG A 6 -11.02 -0.27 -44.04
CA ARG A 6 -11.44 0.55 -42.88
C ARG A 6 -12.49 -0.20 -42.07
N SER A 7 -12.15 -0.66 -40.87
CA SER A 7 -13.12 -1.30 -39.98
C SER A 7 -14.15 -0.28 -39.46
N ARG A 8 -15.44 -0.58 -39.59
CA ARG A 8 -16.55 0.19 -39.01
C ARG A 8 -17.02 -0.54 -37.75
N GLY A 9 -17.20 0.19 -36.66
CA GLY A 9 -17.85 -0.35 -35.46
C GLY A 9 -19.37 -0.41 -35.61
N CYS A 10 -20.00 -1.29 -34.83
CA CYS A 10 -21.40 -1.21 -34.42
C CYS A 10 -21.53 -1.83 -33.01
N ARG A 11 -22.27 -1.14 -32.14
CA ARG A 11 -22.83 -1.65 -30.87
C ARG A 11 -24.33 -1.32 -30.92
N PRO A 12 -25.21 -2.19 -30.41
CA PRO A 12 -25.87 -1.82 -29.16
C PRO A 12 -26.16 -3.00 -28.20
N GLU A 13 -26.60 -2.63 -26.99
CA GLU A 13 -27.27 -3.41 -25.93
C GLU A 13 -28.66 -3.96 -26.36
N PRO A 14 -29.45 -4.75 -25.56
CA PRO A 14 -29.49 -4.81 -24.08
C PRO A 14 -29.84 -6.15 -23.37
N SER A 15 -29.85 -6.07 -22.02
CA SER A 15 -30.76 -6.74 -21.05
C SER A 15 -30.98 -8.27 -21.05
N GLY A 16 -30.86 -8.84 -19.84
CA GLY A 16 -31.91 -9.75 -19.33
C GLY A 16 -31.47 -11.14 -18.82
N VAL A 17 -31.71 -11.35 -17.52
CA VAL A 17 -32.24 -12.56 -16.84
C VAL A 17 -31.90 -13.97 -17.40
N GLY A 18 -31.47 -14.88 -16.51
CA GLY A 18 -31.94 -16.27 -16.61
C GLY A 18 -30.91 -17.39 -16.39
N GLU A 19 -31.22 -18.21 -15.39
CA GLU A 19 -31.02 -19.67 -15.33
C GLU A 19 -29.62 -20.32 -15.35
N ALA A 20 -29.47 -21.24 -14.39
CA ALA A 20 -28.38 -22.20 -14.34
C ALA A 20 -28.70 -23.42 -15.20
N CYS A 21 -27.77 -23.81 -16.07
CA CYS A 21 -27.77 -25.13 -16.69
C CYS A 21 -26.64 -25.98 -16.12
N ILE A 22 -27.03 -26.97 -15.31
CA ILE A 22 -26.15 -27.96 -14.71
C ILE A 22 -25.63 -28.90 -15.81
N PHE A 23 -24.32 -28.94 -16.02
CA PHE A 23 -23.68 -30.04 -16.76
C PHE A 23 -23.51 -31.23 -15.82
N GLY A 24 -24.40 -32.22 -15.95
CA GLY A 24 -24.25 -33.50 -15.30
C GLY A 24 -23.29 -34.42 -16.07
N VAL A 25 -22.51 -35.21 -15.35
CA VAL A 25 -21.94 -36.46 -15.86
C VAL A 25 -22.24 -37.55 -14.84
N SER A 26 -23.00 -38.56 -15.27
CA SER A 26 -23.35 -39.72 -14.45
C SER A 26 -22.29 -40.81 -14.64
N PHE A 27 -21.87 -41.45 -13.55
CA PHE A 27 -21.11 -42.70 -13.61
C PHE A 27 -21.97 -43.83 -13.05
N ASP A 28 -22.55 -44.64 -13.95
CA ASP A 28 -23.17 -45.92 -13.60
C ASP A 28 -22.07 -46.98 -13.43
N GLY A 29 -22.31 -47.96 -12.58
CA GLY A 29 -21.34 -49.01 -12.28
C GLY A 29 -21.98 -50.38 -12.33
N ARG A 30 -21.17 -51.43 -12.59
CA ARG A 30 -21.44 -52.80 -12.10
C ARG A 30 -20.34 -53.82 -12.39
N ARG A 31 -20.15 -54.72 -11.39
CA ARG A 31 -19.69 -56.13 -11.51
C ARG A 31 -18.22 -56.31 -11.95
N LEU A 32 -17.49 -57.38 -11.65
CA LEU A 32 -17.66 -58.64 -10.87
C LEU A 32 -16.24 -58.95 -10.26
N MET A 33 -15.95 -59.88 -9.33
CA MET A 33 -16.60 -61.09 -8.81
C MET A 33 -16.36 -61.30 -7.31
N THR A 34 -17.26 -62.06 -6.67
CA THR A 34 -17.13 -62.63 -5.31
C THR A 34 -16.27 -63.91 -5.33
N ARG A 35 -15.47 -64.17 -4.27
CA ARG A 35 -15.35 -65.52 -3.68
C ARG A 35 -15.17 -65.45 -2.15
N ILE A 36 -16.12 -66.06 -1.43
CA ILE A 36 -16.03 -66.39 0.00
C ILE A 36 -15.73 -67.89 0.09
N GLY A 37 -14.88 -68.29 1.05
CA GLY A 37 -14.61 -69.68 1.38
C GLY A 37 -14.27 -69.80 2.86
N LEU A 38 -15.23 -70.27 3.65
CA LEU A 38 -15.09 -70.53 5.08
C LEU A 38 -14.47 -71.93 5.30
N VAL A 39 -13.79 -72.15 6.45
CA VAL A 39 -13.92 -73.32 7.37
C VAL A 39 -12.89 -73.13 8.49
N GLY A 40 -13.27 -73.47 9.72
CA GLY A 40 -12.42 -73.32 10.92
C GLY A 40 -11.67 -74.60 11.31
N GLY A 41 -10.81 -74.48 12.33
CA GLY A 41 -10.10 -75.60 12.95
C GLY A 41 -9.18 -75.11 14.07
N ALA A 42 -9.42 -75.56 15.30
CA ALA A 42 -8.60 -75.23 16.46
C ALA A 42 -7.60 -76.35 16.77
N ALA A 43 -6.37 -75.99 17.15
CA ALA A 43 -5.41 -76.88 17.82
C ALA A 43 -4.38 -76.06 18.62
N LEU A 44 -3.73 -76.71 19.58
CA LEU A 44 -3.02 -76.09 20.72
C LEU A 44 -1.51 -76.43 20.71
N ALA A 45 -0.69 -75.60 21.38
CA ALA A 45 0.73 -75.81 21.71
C ALA A 45 1.71 -75.76 20.49
N VAL A 46 3.01 -75.46 20.62
CA VAL A 46 3.94 -75.57 21.77
C VAL A 46 4.81 -74.31 21.89
N ALA A 47 5.19 -73.94 23.12
CA ALA A 47 6.15 -72.88 23.37
C ALA A 47 7.60 -73.35 23.17
N LEU A 48 8.39 -72.59 22.42
CA LEU A 48 9.86 -72.65 22.46
C LEU A 48 10.40 -71.24 22.71
N ALA A 49 11.19 -71.12 23.78
CA ALA A 49 11.78 -69.86 24.18
C ALA A 49 12.94 -69.46 23.26
N SER A 50 12.96 -68.20 22.82
CA SER A 50 14.18 -67.54 22.36
C SER A 50 14.35 -66.22 23.12
N CYS A 51 15.42 -66.13 23.91
CA CYS A 51 15.84 -64.86 24.50
C CYS A 51 16.42 -63.97 23.39
N ALA A 52 15.57 -63.18 22.74
CA ALA A 52 16.05 -62.02 22.01
C ALA A 52 16.50 -60.96 23.04
N PRO A 53 17.71 -60.37 22.92
CA PRO A 53 18.09 -59.26 23.78
C PRO A 53 17.11 -58.11 23.55
N LYS A 54 16.63 -57.50 24.65
CA LYS A 54 15.75 -56.33 24.61
C LYS A 54 16.43 -55.27 23.76
N ALA A 55 15.82 -54.90 22.63
CA ALA A 55 16.34 -53.84 21.78
C ALA A 55 16.62 -52.59 22.64
N PRO A 56 17.78 -51.94 22.48
CA PRO A 56 18.05 -50.69 23.20
C PRO A 56 16.90 -49.71 22.92
N PRO A 57 16.51 -48.89 23.91
CA PRO A 57 15.44 -47.92 23.70
C PRO A 57 15.78 -47.09 22.45
N PRO A 58 14.81 -46.82 21.56
CA PRO A 58 15.06 -46.04 20.36
C PRO A 58 15.70 -44.70 20.78
N PRO A 59 16.72 -44.22 20.05
CA PRO A 59 17.36 -42.95 20.38
C PRO A 59 16.28 -41.87 20.47
N PRO A 60 16.39 -40.92 21.43
CA PRO A 60 15.41 -39.85 21.57
C PRO A 60 15.23 -39.16 20.22
N ALA A 61 13.97 -39.01 19.80
CA ALA A 61 13.64 -38.42 18.50
C ALA A 61 14.37 -37.07 18.37
N PRO A 62 15.03 -36.79 17.23
CA PRO A 62 15.70 -35.52 17.05
C PRO A 62 14.69 -34.38 17.28
N PRO A 63 15.09 -33.30 17.96
CA PRO A 63 14.18 -32.18 18.22
C PRO A 63 13.59 -31.69 16.90
N PRO A 64 12.29 -31.34 16.86
CA PRO A 64 11.65 -30.92 15.61
C PRO A 64 12.43 -29.74 15.01
N PRO A 65 12.67 -29.74 13.69
CA PRO A 65 13.45 -28.68 13.05
C PRO A 65 12.79 -27.33 13.32
N PRO A 66 13.57 -26.29 13.70
CA PRO A 66 13.00 -25.00 14.04
C PRO A 66 12.29 -24.40 12.82
N VAL A 67 10.96 -24.26 12.91
CA VAL A 67 10.15 -23.63 11.87
C VAL A 67 10.58 -22.17 11.76
N ALA A 68 11.24 -21.82 10.65
CA ALA A 68 11.67 -20.46 10.39
C ALA A 68 10.44 -19.56 10.11
N VAL A 69 9.96 -18.88 11.14
CA VAL A 69 8.87 -17.89 10.99
C VAL A 69 9.41 -16.68 10.23
N ILE A 70 8.97 -16.55 8.98
CA ILE A 70 9.30 -15.40 8.11
C ILE A 70 8.47 -14.20 8.58
N PRO A 71 9.08 -13.04 8.88
CA PRO A 71 8.33 -11.83 9.20
C PRO A 71 7.49 -11.38 8.00
N ALA A 72 6.36 -10.72 8.25
CA ALA A 72 5.52 -10.19 7.18
C ALA A 72 6.31 -9.25 6.24
N ARG A 73 6.06 -9.36 4.93
CA ARG A 73 6.68 -8.48 3.93
C ARG A 73 6.25 -7.02 4.19
N PRO A 74 7.18 -6.05 4.25
CA PRO A 74 6.83 -4.64 4.41
C PRO A 74 5.86 -4.16 3.32
N THR A 75 4.87 -3.38 3.71
CA THR A 75 3.89 -2.75 2.81
C THR A 75 4.14 -1.24 2.71
N PRO A 76 3.80 -0.59 1.59
CA PRO A 76 3.86 0.86 1.49
C PRO A 76 3.07 1.56 2.62
N PRO A 77 3.55 2.70 3.14
CA PRO A 77 2.79 3.49 4.12
C PRO A 77 1.53 4.07 3.49
N ASP A 78 0.51 4.32 4.32
CA ASP A 78 -0.66 5.14 3.98
C ASP A 78 -1.43 4.69 2.72
N GLY A 79 -1.35 3.40 2.37
CA GLY A 79 -1.99 2.83 1.17
C GLY A 79 -1.32 3.24 -0.15
N ALA A 80 -0.11 3.78 -0.10
CA ALA A 80 0.63 4.24 -1.27
C ALA A 80 0.90 3.12 -2.30
N ALA A 81 1.01 3.51 -3.57
CA ALA A 81 1.48 2.57 -4.61
C ALA A 81 2.96 2.21 -4.38
N PRO A 82 3.37 0.94 -4.56
CA PRO A 82 4.76 0.50 -4.38
C PRO A 82 5.72 1.03 -5.47
N THR A 83 5.20 1.75 -6.46
CA THR A 83 5.92 2.31 -7.61
C THR A 83 6.15 3.81 -7.53
N ILE A 84 5.83 4.46 -6.40
CA ILE A 84 6.17 5.87 -6.20
C ILE A 84 7.70 6.03 -6.20
N VAL A 85 8.18 7.02 -6.94
CA VAL A 85 9.57 7.48 -6.94
C VAL A 85 9.63 8.72 -6.04
N PRO A 86 10.25 8.66 -4.85
CA PRO A 86 10.43 9.83 -4.00
C PRO A 86 11.32 10.88 -4.68
N PRO A 87 11.07 12.19 -4.48
CA PRO A 87 11.99 13.23 -4.89
C PRO A 87 13.39 13.03 -4.27
N PRO A 88 14.46 13.39 -4.98
CA PRO A 88 15.82 13.28 -4.47
C PRO A 88 16.01 14.17 -3.24
N VAL A 89 16.89 13.75 -2.34
CA VAL A 89 17.37 14.57 -1.22
C VAL A 89 18.58 15.37 -1.68
N GLU A 90 18.59 16.66 -1.41
CA GLU A 90 19.68 17.57 -1.73
C GLU A 90 20.80 17.57 -0.67
N ALA A 91 21.89 18.28 -0.95
CA ALA A 91 23.05 18.38 -0.06
C ALA A 91 22.76 19.06 1.29
N ASP A 92 21.66 19.82 1.42
CA ASP A 92 21.20 20.41 2.68
C ASP A 92 20.29 19.48 3.50
N GLY A 93 20.01 18.27 3.01
CA GLY A 93 19.14 17.28 3.64
C GLY A 93 17.65 17.48 3.37
N THR A 94 17.25 18.49 2.57
CA THR A 94 15.85 18.68 2.16
C THR A 94 15.54 17.91 0.89
N ARG A 95 14.28 17.50 0.69
CA ARG A 95 13.82 16.86 -0.55
C ARG A 95 13.53 17.91 -1.61
N ASP A 96 13.86 17.65 -2.86
CA ASP A 96 13.44 18.52 -3.97
C ASP A 96 11.90 18.63 -4.03
N SER A 97 11.39 19.83 -4.31
CA SER A 97 9.94 20.10 -4.35
C SER A 97 9.60 21.41 -5.06
N VAL A 98 8.41 21.40 -5.67
CA VAL A 98 7.72 22.58 -6.24
C VAL A 98 7.54 23.74 -5.26
N ASN A 99 7.67 23.50 -3.95
CA ASN A 99 7.54 24.50 -2.89
C ASN A 99 8.88 25.05 -2.38
N ARG A 100 10.02 24.65 -2.96
CA ARG A 100 11.36 25.07 -2.52
C ARG A 100 12.06 25.92 -3.57
N LYS A 101 12.91 26.86 -3.11
CA LYS A 101 13.72 27.76 -3.97
C LYS A 101 12.90 28.60 -4.97
N ILE A 102 11.64 28.87 -4.62
CA ILE A 102 10.69 29.67 -5.41
C ILE A 102 10.62 31.12 -4.92
N SER A 103 10.10 32.03 -5.75
CA SER A 103 9.87 33.44 -5.38
C SER A 103 8.73 33.60 -4.37
N THR A 104 8.64 34.76 -3.70
CA THR A 104 7.50 35.09 -2.83
C THR A 104 6.17 35.04 -3.59
N ASN A 105 6.15 35.45 -4.87
CA ASN A 105 4.96 35.38 -5.73
C ASN A 105 4.53 33.92 -5.94
N GLN A 106 5.49 33.04 -6.24
CA GLN A 106 5.24 31.60 -6.32
C GLN A 106 4.75 31.03 -4.98
N TYR A 107 5.33 31.40 -3.83
CA TYR A 107 4.82 30.94 -2.52
C TYR A 107 3.35 31.32 -2.30
N VAL A 108 2.94 32.56 -2.60
CA VAL A 108 1.54 33.00 -2.49
C VAL A 108 0.63 32.21 -3.44
N TRP A 109 1.08 31.99 -4.68
CA TRP A 109 0.32 31.21 -5.66
C TRP A 109 0.22 29.72 -5.30
N ASN A 110 1.25 29.17 -4.67
CA ASN A 110 1.28 27.80 -4.17
C ASN A 110 0.31 27.62 -3.00
N LEU A 111 0.30 28.54 -2.02
CA LEU A 111 -0.69 28.55 -0.94
C LEU A 111 -2.13 28.57 -1.51
N ARG A 112 -2.41 29.45 -2.48
CA ARG A 112 -3.73 29.51 -3.16
C ARG A 112 -4.05 28.22 -3.93
N SER A 113 -3.05 27.55 -4.49
CA SER A 113 -3.22 26.27 -5.19
C SER A 113 -3.49 25.12 -4.21
N ALA A 114 -2.81 25.08 -3.06
CA ALA A 114 -3.10 24.13 -1.98
C ALA A 114 -4.54 24.29 -1.48
N TYR A 115 -4.99 25.53 -1.27
CA TYR A 115 -6.38 25.84 -0.91
C TYR A 115 -7.40 25.38 -1.97
N THR A 116 -7.03 25.45 -3.26
CA THR A 116 -7.86 24.94 -4.35
C THR A 116 -7.99 23.42 -4.30
N VAL A 117 -6.88 22.70 -4.10
CA VAL A 117 -6.90 21.23 -3.97
C VAL A 117 -7.70 20.80 -2.74
N ALA A 118 -7.52 21.49 -1.62
CA ALA A 118 -8.26 21.18 -0.40
C ALA A 118 -9.78 21.38 -0.57
N ALA A 119 -10.22 22.49 -1.17
CA ALA A 119 -11.63 22.75 -1.44
C ALA A 119 -12.26 21.72 -2.42
N LEU A 120 -11.45 21.00 -3.20
CA LEU A 120 -11.90 19.96 -4.13
C LEU A 120 -11.90 18.54 -3.55
N ASN A 121 -11.14 18.26 -2.49
CA ASN A 121 -10.92 16.89 -1.99
C ASN A 121 -11.30 16.69 -0.52
N CYS A 122 -11.32 17.75 0.29
CA CYS A 122 -11.56 17.66 1.73
C CYS A 122 -13.06 17.75 2.04
N HIS A 123 -13.72 16.59 2.04
CA HIS A 123 -15.17 16.46 2.25
C HIS A 123 -15.56 15.83 3.61
N ASP A 124 -14.59 15.50 4.46
CA ASP A 124 -14.86 15.05 5.83
C ASP A 124 -15.56 16.18 6.62
N PRO A 125 -16.62 15.91 7.40
CA PRO A 125 -17.31 16.92 8.20
C PRO A 125 -16.40 17.74 9.13
N ARG A 126 -15.26 17.18 9.57
CA ARG A 126 -14.26 17.87 10.39
C ARG A 126 -13.52 18.98 9.66
N ASN A 127 -13.47 18.94 8.33
CA ASN A 127 -12.83 19.94 7.48
C ASN A 127 -13.85 20.81 6.70
N ALA A 128 -15.12 20.84 7.12
CA ALA A 128 -16.18 21.56 6.43
C ALA A 128 -15.97 23.09 6.33
N GLY A 129 -15.04 23.66 7.12
CA GLY A 129 -14.63 25.06 7.04
C GLY A 129 -13.84 25.42 5.76
N ILE A 130 -13.16 24.45 5.14
CA ILE A 130 -12.23 24.71 4.03
C ILE A 130 -12.89 25.46 2.86
N LEU A 131 -14.09 25.04 2.44
CA LEU A 131 -14.78 25.67 1.32
C LEU A 131 -15.21 27.14 1.59
N PRO A 132 -15.89 27.46 2.71
CA PRO A 132 -16.20 28.86 3.04
C PRO A 132 -14.96 29.71 3.31
N HIS A 133 -13.93 29.20 4.00
CA HIS A 133 -12.68 29.93 4.23
C HIS A 133 -11.97 30.25 2.89
N TYR A 134 -11.90 29.29 1.96
CA TYR A 134 -11.32 29.54 0.63
C TYR A 134 -12.12 30.59 -0.16
N GLY A 135 -13.45 30.53 -0.12
CA GLY A 135 -14.32 31.53 -0.74
C GLY A 135 -14.13 32.94 -0.17
N ALA A 136 -13.91 33.07 1.13
CA ALA A 136 -13.58 34.34 1.79
C ALA A 136 -12.17 34.84 1.40
N PHE A 137 -11.18 33.95 1.40
CA PHE A 137 -9.81 34.23 1.00
C PHE A 137 -9.73 34.80 -0.43
N LEU A 138 -10.42 34.19 -1.39
CA LEU A 138 -10.46 34.66 -2.77
C LEU A 138 -11.07 36.06 -2.89
N LYS A 139 -12.20 36.31 -2.22
CA LYS A 139 -12.88 37.61 -2.24
C LYS A 139 -12.02 38.72 -1.65
N ARG A 140 -11.35 38.45 -0.51
CA ARG A 140 -10.50 39.42 0.18
C ARG A 140 -9.26 39.78 -0.64
N ASN A 141 -8.61 38.79 -1.25
CA ASN A 141 -7.29 38.95 -1.87
C ASN A 141 -7.31 39.05 -3.41
N VAL A 142 -8.49 39.19 -4.05
CA VAL A 142 -8.63 39.13 -5.53
C VAL A 142 -7.69 40.08 -6.30
N LYS A 143 -7.44 41.29 -5.78
CA LYS A 143 -6.52 42.26 -6.41
C LYS A 143 -5.06 41.79 -6.29
N GLU A 144 -4.67 41.36 -5.10
CA GLU A 144 -3.31 40.88 -4.79
C GLU A 144 -2.97 39.62 -5.56
N LEU A 145 -3.88 38.63 -5.57
CA LEU A 145 -3.71 37.39 -6.33
C LEU A 145 -3.56 37.64 -7.84
N LYS A 146 -4.21 38.68 -8.39
CA LYS A 146 -4.02 39.09 -9.79
C LYS A 146 -2.61 39.68 -10.02
N THR A 147 -2.12 40.53 -9.12
CA THR A 147 -0.77 41.08 -9.16
C THR A 147 0.28 39.97 -9.07
N VAL A 148 0.18 39.12 -8.04
CA VAL A 148 1.05 37.96 -7.80
C VAL A 148 1.14 37.04 -9.02
N TYR A 149 -0.01 36.72 -9.65
CA TYR A 149 -0.01 35.91 -10.86
C TYR A 149 0.71 36.59 -12.03
N GLY A 150 0.47 37.89 -12.24
CA GLY A 150 1.12 38.67 -13.30
C GLY A 150 2.64 38.77 -13.14
N GLU A 151 3.11 38.94 -11.90
CA GLU A 151 4.54 38.97 -11.58
C GLU A 151 5.18 37.58 -11.72
N MET A 152 4.54 36.52 -11.22
CA MET A 152 5.00 35.13 -11.44
C MET A 152 5.10 34.82 -12.94
N ASP A 153 4.09 35.15 -13.72
CA ASP A 153 4.07 34.99 -15.18
C ASP A 153 5.17 35.81 -15.87
N HIS A 154 5.50 37.00 -15.35
CA HIS A 154 6.66 37.79 -15.78
C HIS A 154 8.01 37.14 -15.40
N GLU A 155 8.15 36.57 -14.19
CA GLU A 155 9.34 35.81 -13.77
C GLU A 155 9.60 34.61 -14.70
N PHE A 156 8.56 33.84 -15.04
CA PHE A 156 8.67 32.71 -15.97
C PHE A 156 9.06 33.16 -17.38
N ARG A 157 8.43 34.21 -17.95
CA ARG A 157 8.85 34.79 -19.24
C ARG A 157 10.29 35.30 -19.22
N LYS A 158 10.70 35.95 -18.12
CA LYS A 158 12.08 36.46 -17.96
C LYS A 158 13.11 35.33 -17.90
N LYS A 159 12.78 34.22 -17.25
CA LYS A 159 13.67 33.05 -17.08
C LYS A 159 13.75 32.15 -18.32
N PHE A 160 12.64 31.95 -19.03
CA PHE A 160 12.54 30.96 -20.12
C PHE A 160 12.19 31.55 -21.50
N GLY A 161 12.09 32.88 -21.61
CA GLY A 161 11.80 33.58 -22.85
C GLY A 161 10.48 33.14 -23.48
N ARG A 162 10.54 32.72 -24.75
CA ARG A 162 9.38 32.24 -25.53
C ARG A 162 8.69 31.00 -24.91
N ASN A 163 9.39 30.24 -24.07
CA ASN A 163 8.85 29.05 -23.42
C ASN A 163 8.26 29.36 -22.02
N GLY A 164 8.24 30.62 -21.58
CA GLY A 164 7.79 31.01 -20.23
C GLY A 164 6.41 30.49 -19.86
N GLU A 165 5.45 30.58 -20.78
CA GLU A 165 4.09 30.07 -20.60
C GLU A 165 4.06 28.55 -20.40
N VAL A 166 4.73 27.78 -21.27
CA VAL A 166 4.81 26.31 -21.17
C VAL A 166 5.44 25.90 -19.83
N MET A 167 6.57 26.51 -19.46
CA MET A 167 7.27 26.19 -18.21
C MET A 167 6.45 26.58 -16.96
N ARG A 168 5.62 27.62 -17.05
CA ARG A 168 4.67 28.02 -16.00
C ARG A 168 3.55 26.98 -15.86
N ASP A 169 3.01 26.50 -16.97
CA ASP A 169 1.90 25.56 -16.97
C ASP A 169 2.35 24.14 -16.56
N ASP A 170 3.56 23.72 -16.93
CA ASP A 170 4.22 22.52 -16.41
C ASP A 170 4.45 22.61 -14.89
N TYR A 171 4.93 23.77 -14.40
CA TYR A 171 5.11 24.04 -12.98
C TYR A 171 3.78 23.94 -12.22
N LEU A 172 2.72 24.59 -12.71
CA LEU A 172 1.40 24.53 -12.09
C LEU A 172 0.83 23.10 -12.10
N THR A 173 0.99 22.37 -13.20
CA THR A 173 0.56 20.96 -13.30
C THR A 173 1.27 20.10 -12.26
N THR A 174 2.59 20.26 -12.12
CA THR A 174 3.39 19.55 -11.10
C THR A 174 2.95 19.91 -9.69
N LEU A 175 2.66 21.19 -9.43
CA LEU A 175 2.17 21.70 -8.15
C LEU A 175 0.81 21.13 -7.75
N TYR A 176 -0.17 21.10 -8.66
CA TYR A 176 -1.47 20.50 -8.40
C TYR A 176 -1.35 18.99 -8.16
N ASN A 177 -0.53 18.28 -8.94
CA ASN A 177 -0.30 16.84 -8.77
C ASN A 177 0.41 16.52 -7.45
N HIS A 178 1.34 17.36 -7.01
CA HIS A 178 2.01 17.25 -5.72
C HIS A 178 0.99 17.37 -4.56
N TYR A 179 0.19 18.45 -4.52
CA TYR A 179 -0.83 18.60 -3.48
C TYR A 179 -1.96 17.57 -3.53
N ALA A 180 -2.23 17.00 -4.72
CA ALA A 180 -3.25 15.97 -4.92
C ALA A 180 -2.74 14.53 -4.65
N LEU A 181 -1.55 14.35 -4.07
CA LEU A 181 -0.99 13.03 -3.77
C LEU A 181 -1.92 12.24 -2.82
N PRO A 182 -2.53 11.11 -3.26
CA PRO A 182 -3.56 10.43 -2.48
C PRO A 182 -3.15 9.95 -1.07
N PRO A 183 -1.98 9.32 -0.83
CA PRO A 183 -1.60 8.84 0.50
C PRO A 183 -1.40 9.95 1.54
N THR A 184 -1.22 11.20 1.12
CA THR A 184 -1.11 12.36 2.04
C THR A 184 -2.44 13.06 2.32
N MET A 185 -3.51 12.76 1.57
CA MET A 185 -4.71 13.61 1.49
C MET A 185 -5.40 13.88 2.84
N SER A 186 -5.50 12.87 3.72
CA SER A 186 -6.10 13.04 5.05
C SER A 186 -5.34 14.06 5.91
N GLN A 187 -4.00 13.93 5.97
CA GLN A 187 -3.13 14.85 6.71
C GLN A 187 -3.09 16.24 6.03
N PHE A 188 -3.14 16.28 4.69
CA PHE A 188 -3.25 17.52 3.91
C PHE A 188 -4.52 18.31 4.29
N CYS A 189 -5.69 17.66 4.32
CA CYS A 189 -6.94 18.31 4.76
C CYS A 189 -6.85 18.84 6.19
N ASP A 190 -6.35 18.04 7.13
CA ASP A 190 -6.21 18.45 8.54
C ASP A 190 -5.22 19.60 8.77
N VAL A 191 -4.20 19.75 7.92
CA VAL A 191 -3.26 20.89 7.99
C VAL A 191 -3.80 22.11 7.26
N ILE A 192 -4.38 21.95 6.06
CA ILE A 192 -4.92 23.09 5.30
C ILE A 192 -6.08 23.77 6.03
N ASP A 193 -6.95 23.02 6.71
CA ASP A 193 -8.00 23.59 7.55
C ASP A 193 -7.44 24.57 8.60
N LYS A 194 -6.37 24.16 9.32
CA LYS A 194 -5.68 25.01 10.30
C LYS A 194 -4.98 26.21 9.66
N VAL A 195 -4.33 26.01 8.51
CA VAL A 195 -3.68 27.09 7.75
C VAL A 195 -4.72 28.07 7.17
N MET A 196 -5.94 27.63 6.86
CA MET A 196 -7.03 28.54 6.48
C MET A 196 -7.51 29.36 7.68
N VAL A 197 -7.71 28.73 8.85
CA VAL A 197 -8.12 29.40 10.09
C VAL A 197 -7.09 30.42 10.55
N ASP A 198 -5.81 30.03 10.66
CA ASP A 198 -4.69 30.94 10.96
C ASP A 198 -4.64 32.12 9.96
N GLY A 199 -4.98 31.85 8.70
CA GLY A 199 -5.00 32.81 7.60
C GLY A 199 -6.18 33.78 7.61
N GLU A 200 -7.21 33.59 8.45
CA GLU A 200 -8.40 34.45 8.42
C GLU A 200 -8.09 35.89 8.84
N ALA A 201 -7.25 36.07 9.87
CA ALA A 201 -6.87 37.38 10.40
C ALA A 201 -5.82 38.13 9.56
N VAL A 202 -5.19 37.45 8.59
CA VAL A 202 -4.04 37.99 7.83
C VAL A 202 -4.47 39.11 6.88
N PRO A 203 -3.92 40.34 7.04
CA PRO A 203 -4.11 41.44 6.09
C PRO A 203 -3.58 41.09 4.70
N THR A 204 -4.21 41.57 3.64
CA THR A 204 -3.78 41.29 2.26
C THR A 204 -2.34 41.75 1.98
N SER A 205 -1.87 42.82 2.61
CA SER A 205 -0.48 43.31 2.53
C SER A 205 0.55 42.35 3.15
N GLU A 206 0.14 41.42 4.01
CA GLU A 206 1.02 40.45 4.69
C GLU A 206 0.94 39.05 4.06
N LEU A 207 0.16 38.88 2.99
CA LEU A 207 -0.08 37.58 2.34
C LEU A 207 1.22 36.91 1.87
N GLY A 208 2.20 37.69 1.41
CA GLY A 208 3.54 37.19 1.06
C GLY A 208 4.27 36.56 2.25
N THR A 209 4.34 37.27 3.37
CA THR A 209 4.92 36.79 4.63
C THR A 209 4.19 35.56 5.15
N TYR A 210 2.86 35.57 5.07
CA TYR A 210 2.05 34.44 5.50
C TYR A 210 2.26 33.18 4.65
N ALA A 211 2.38 33.32 3.33
CA ALA A 211 2.67 32.21 2.43
C ALA A 211 4.07 31.63 2.66
N LEU A 212 5.08 32.49 2.84
CA LEU A 212 6.44 32.08 3.22
C LEU A 212 6.48 31.26 4.53
N ALA A 213 5.63 31.60 5.51
CA ALA A 213 5.54 30.88 6.77
C ALA A 213 4.66 29.61 6.72
N SER A 214 3.70 29.54 5.78
CA SER A 214 2.66 28.50 5.77
C SER A 214 2.91 27.38 4.75
N VAL A 215 3.46 27.70 3.57
CA VAL A 215 3.80 26.68 2.57
C VAL A 215 4.79 25.63 3.11
N PRO A 216 5.85 25.98 3.89
CA PRO A 216 6.70 24.97 4.53
C PRO A 216 5.97 24.04 5.52
N LYS A 217 4.91 24.51 6.18
CA LYS A 217 4.07 23.65 7.06
C LYS A 217 3.29 22.62 6.25
N ILE A 218 2.80 23.02 5.07
CA ILE A 218 2.09 22.16 4.12
C ILE A 218 3.08 21.15 3.49
N GLU A 219 4.24 21.63 3.06
CA GLU A 219 5.30 20.81 2.44
C GLU A 219 5.76 19.66 3.35
N LYS A 220 5.86 19.91 4.66
CA LYS A 220 6.27 18.91 5.66
C LYS A 220 5.43 17.62 5.61
N ILE A 221 4.18 17.68 5.18
CA ILE A 221 3.29 16.51 5.02
C ILE A 221 3.87 15.53 3.99
N PHE A 222 4.39 16.09 2.89
CA PHE A 222 4.98 15.33 1.79
C PHE A 222 6.38 14.83 2.17
N ASP A 223 7.19 15.65 2.86
CA ASP A 223 8.48 15.22 3.44
C ASP A 223 8.28 14.02 4.38
N ASP A 224 7.38 14.15 5.36
CA ASP A 224 7.08 13.11 6.36
C ASP A 224 6.58 11.82 5.69
N PHE A 225 5.82 11.93 4.60
CA PHE A 225 5.39 10.79 3.80
C PHE A 225 6.55 10.12 3.07
N TYR A 226 7.38 10.88 2.35
CA TYR A 226 8.53 10.32 1.63
C TYR A 226 9.57 9.71 2.58
N ASP A 227 9.73 10.25 3.79
CA ASP A 227 10.57 9.65 4.84
C ASP A 227 10.01 8.32 5.36
N ARG A 228 8.68 8.17 5.49
CA ARG A 228 8.05 6.86 5.74
C ARG A 228 8.24 5.93 4.55
N TYR A 229 8.15 6.46 3.33
CA TYR A 229 8.25 5.67 2.10
C TYR A 229 9.67 5.11 1.88
N ASP A 230 10.73 5.91 2.10
CA ASP A 230 12.11 5.42 2.01
C ASP A 230 12.44 4.41 3.13
N LYS A 231 11.90 4.59 4.35
CA LYS A 231 11.99 3.55 5.40
C LYS A 231 11.33 2.24 4.95
N TYR A 232 10.16 2.30 4.32
CA TYR A 232 9.51 1.15 3.70
C TYR A 232 10.39 0.49 2.62
N ARG A 233 10.97 1.27 1.70
CA ARG A 233 11.83 0.75 0.63
C ARG A 233 13.07 0.03 1.16
N ASN A 234 13.72 0.60 2.17
CA ASN A 234 14.89 0.00 2.81
C ASN A 234 14.51 -1.31 3.52
N ALA A 235 13.45 -1.31 4.33
CA ALA A 235 12.96 -2.52 4.99
C ALA A 235 12.52 -3.60 3.99
N LEU A 236 11.94 -3.21 2.85
CA LEU A 236 11.58 -4.14 1.78
C LEU A 236 12.82 -4.75 1.14
N ALA A 237 13.86 -3.97 0.84
CA ALA A 237 15.11 -4.47 0.27
C ALA A 237 15.82 -5.46 1.23
N GLU A 238 15.90 -5.13 2.53
CA GLU A 238 16.42 -6.03 3.58
C GLU A 238 15.60 -7.34 3.68
N TRP A 239 14.27 -7.24 3.58
CA TRP A 239 13.39 -8.39 3.58
C TRP A 239 13.58 -9.26 2.33
N GLU A 240 13.75 -8.67 1.15
CA GLU A 240 13.95 -9.38 -0.11
C GLU A 240 15.34 -10.06 -0.18
N GLU A 241 16.39 -9.41 0.32
CA GLU A 241 17.74 -9.99 0.45
C GLU A 241 17.74 -11.23 1.38
N LYS A 242 16.88 -11.24 2.40
CA LYS A 242 16.83 -12.33 3.39
C LYS A 242 15.83 -13.44 3.05
N TYR A 243 14.64 -13.08 2.55
CA TYR A 243 13.48 -13.96 2.40
C TYR A 243 12.83 -13.93 1.00
N GLY A 244 13.34 -13.12 0.05
CA GLY A 244 12.85 -13.08 -1.32
C GLY A 244 13.15 -14.37 -2.10
N GLN A 245 12.75 -14.43 -3.38
CA GLN A 245 12.88 -15.67 -4.19
C GLN A 245 14.32 -16.14 -4.47
N GLY A 246 15.34 -15.35 -4.12
CA GLY A 246 16.76 -15.74 -4.07
C GLY A 246 17.43 -15.41 -2.73
N GLY A 247 16.64 -15.22 -1.67
CA GLY A 247 17.12 -14.72 -0.38
C GLY A 247 18.05 -15.69 0.35
N ARG A 248 18.83 -15.16 1.32
CA ARG A 248 19.78 -15.95 2.12
C ARG A 248 19.12 -17.12 2.87
N VAL A 249 17.87 -16.99 3.26
CA VAL A 249 17.09 -18.07 3.89
C VAL A 249 16.38 -18.86 2.79
N LYS A 250 16.95 -20.02 2.42
CA LYS A 250 16.22 -21.01 1.62
C LYS A 250 15.07 -21.57 2.46
N ILE A 251 13.85 -21.35 1.99
CA ILE A 251 12.63 -21.89 2.58
C ILE A 251 12.41 -23.27 1.95
N GLU A 252 12.57 -24.34 2.73
CA GLU A 252 12.20 -25.67 2.27
C GLU A 252 10.66 -25.75 2.22
N PRO A 253 10.04 -26.17 1.09
CA PRO A 253 8.59 -26.23 0.98
C PRO A 253 7.99 -27.12 2.07
N LEU A 254 6.83 -26.72 2.63
CA LEU A 254 6.11 -27.52 3.62
C LEU A 254 5.74 -28.93 3.11
N ALA A 255 5.68 -29.12 1.78
CA ALA A 255 5.46 -30.40 1.13
C ALA A 255 6.66 -31.36 1.20
N ASP A 256 7.88 -30.84 1.32
CA ASP A 256 9.13 -31.61 1.45
C ASP A 256 9.53 -31.83 2.92
N GLN A 257 8.90 -31.12 3.85
CA GLN A 257 9.09 -31.34 5.28
C GLN A 257 8.45 -32.67 5.69
N PRO A 258 9.19 -33.58 6.38
CA PRO A 258 8.61 -34.82 6.87
C PRO A 258 7.46 -34.49 7.84
N PRO A 259 6.35 -35.25 7.82
CA PRO A 259 5.17 -34.93 8.61
C PRO A 259 5.55 -34.85 10.08
N VAL A 260 5.24 -33.70 10.70
CA VAL A 260 5.47 -33.47 12.13
C VAL A 260 4.76 -34.57 12.90
N ALA A 261 5.53 -35.45 13.56
CA ALA A 261 4.97 -36.55 14.32
C ALA A 261 4.00 -35.99 15.36
N SER A 262 2.74 -36.42 15.28
CA SER A 262 1.72 -35.99 16.24
C SER A 262 2.15 -36.39 17.65
N SER A 263 2.24 -35.40 18.54
CA SER A 263 2.54 -35.65 19.94
C SER A 263 1.59 -36.71 20.49
N PRO A 264 2.10 -37.73 21.21
CA PRO A 264 1.22 -38.75 21.78
C PRO A 264 0.21 -38.08 22.73
N PRO A 265 -1.04 -38.55 22.76
CA PRO A 265 -2.06 -37.95 23.62
C PRO A 265 -1.60 -37.99 25.08
N LEU A 266 -1.81 -36.86 25.77
CA LEU A 266 -1.46 -36.70 27.18
C LEU A 266 -2.11 -37.84 27.98
N ALA A 267 -1.28 -38.69 28.60
CA ALA A 267 -1.78 -39.84 29.35
C ALA A 267 -2.73 -39.36 30.46
N ALA A 268 -3.93 -39.94 30.50
CA ALA A 268 -4.93 -39.57 31.49
C ALA A 268 -4.39 -39.80 32.90
N ALA A 269 -4.36 -38.75 33.72
CA ALA A 269 -4.01 -38.86 35.13
C ALA A 269 -5.02 -39.78 35.82
N GLY A 270 -4.51 -40.82 36.49
CA GLY A 270 -5.34 -41.75 37.26
C GLY A 270 -6.11 -41.04 38.39
N PRO A 271 -7.23 -41.61 38.85
CA PRO A 271 -8.07 -40.97 39.85
C PRO A 271 -7.32 -40.77 41.17
N ILE A 272 -7.45 -39.58 41.74
CA ILE A 272 -6.94 -39.24 43.08
C ILE A 272 -7.78 -40.01 44.09
N GLY A 273 -7.23 -41.11 44.62
CA GLY A 273 -7.83 -41.86 45.72
C GLY A 273 -8.04 -40.98 46.95
N SER A 274 -9.24 -41.03 47.52
CA SER A 274 -9.59 -40.30 48.75
C SER A 274 -10.16 -41.28 49.77
N ARG A 275 -9.63 -41.18 51.01
CA ARG A 275 -9.82 -42.08 52.17
C ARG A 275 -8.94 -43.32 52.18
#